data_AF-A0A0N1G6V3-F1
#
_entry.id   AF-A0A0N1G6V3-F1
#
_cell.length_a   1.000
_cell.length_b   1.000
_cell.length_c   1.000
_cell.angle_alpha   90.00
_cell.angle_beta   90.00
_cell.angle_gamma   90.00
#
_symmetry.space_group_name_H-M   'P 1'
#
loop_
_entity.id
_entity.type
_entity.pdbx_description
1 polymer ?
#
loop_
_entity_poly.entity_id
_entity_poly.type
_entity_poly.pdbx_seq_one_letter_code
_entity_poly.pdbx_strand_id
1 'polypeptide(L)'
;MLIWDNLNVHKAADLRGFAASRDWLTSYYLPPYTPDLNPVEGIWSLPRRGWLSNVAFSPPEHLVQRIRRGLRHVQYRSDLTDGCLAETDLCIRLT
;
A
#
# COMPACT_ATOMS: atom_id res chain seq x y z
N MET A 1 3.59 0.03 -14.19
CA MET A 1 2.40 -0.75 -13.75
C MET A 1 1.93 -0.25 -12.39
N LEU A 2 0.62 -0.22 -12.17
CA LEU A 2 -0.02 0.12 -10.91
C LEU A 2 -1.09 -0.92 -10.58
N ILE A 3 -1.13 -1.39 -9.34
CA ILE A 3 -2.06 -2.44 -8.89
C ILE A 3 -2.94 -1.82 -7.82
N TRP A 4 -4.24 -1.81 -8.05
CA TRP A 4 -5.25 -1.28 -7.13
C TRP A 4 -6.03 -2.41 -6.48
N ASP A 5 -6.48 -2.21 -5.25
CA ASP A 5 -7.59 -3.00 -4.74
C ASP A 5 -8.89 -2.65 -5.52
N ASN A 6 -9.96 -3.40 -5.23
CA ASN A 6 -11.18 -3.28 -6.01
C ASN A 6 -12.11 -2.13 -5.57
N LEU A 7 -11.65 -1.20 -4.72
CA LEU A 7 -12.47 -0.10 -4.21
C LEU A 7 -12.92 0.83 -5.34
N ASN A 8 -14.20 1.20 -5.33
CA ASN A 8 -14.82 1.99 -6.42
C ASN A 8 -14.12 3.34 -6.68
N VAL A 9 -13.50 3.94 -5.66
CA VAL A 9 -12.77 5.21 -5.81
C VAL A 9 -11.57 5.06 -6.75
N HIS A 10 -10.93 3.90 -6.81
CA HIS A 10 -9.83 3.64 -7.75
C HIS A 10 -10.29 3.50 -9.20
N LYS A 11 -11.59 3.32 -9.43
CA LYS A 11 -12.22 3.21 -10.75
C LYS A 11 -12.89 4.52 -11.19
N ALA A 12 -12.68 5.63 -10.49
CA ALA A 12 -13.25 6.92 -10.87
C ALA A 12 -12.89 7.27 -12.33
N ALA A 13 -13.84 7.87 -13.05
CA ALA A 13 -13.65 8.22 -14.48
C ALA A 13 -12.44 9.13 -14.68
N ASP A 14 -12.25 10.12 -13.79
CA ASP A 14 -11.14 11.06 -13.86
C ASP A 14 -9.78 10.37 -13.67
N LEU A 15 -9.70 9.38 -12.77
CA LEU A 15 -8.47 8.57 -12.58
C LEU A 15 -8.18 7.69 -13.80
N ARG A 16 -9.22 7.12 -14.42
CA ARG A 16 -9.08 6.36 -15.67
C ARG A 16 -8.61 7.24 -16.82
N GLY A 17 -9.18 8.45 -16.96
CA GLY A 17 -8.76 9.44 -17.93
C GLY A 17 -7.30 9.88 -17.71
N PHE A 18 -6.91 10.12 -16.46
CA PHE A 18 -5.53 10.41 -16.09
C PHE A 18 -4.57 9.27 -16.45
N ALA A 19 -4.91 8.02 -16.15
CA ALA A 19 -4.06 6.88 -16.48
C ALA A 19 -3.93 6.70 -18.00
N ALA A 20 -5.04 6.85 -18.74
CA ALA A 20 -5.06 6.72 -20.20
C ALA A 20 -4.20 7.78 -20.92
N SER A 21 -3.95 8.94 -20.31
CA SER A 21 -3.09 9.97 -20.89
C SER A 21 -1.58 9.73 -20.67
N ARG A 22 -1.19 8.57 -20.14
CA ARG A 22 0.19 8.24 -19.74
C ARG A 22 0.56 6.85 -20.25
N ASP A 23 1.30 6.79 -21.35
CA ASP A 23 1.66 5.53 -22.02
C ASP A 23 2.46 4.56 -21.12
N TRP A 24 3.14 5.07 -20.08
CA TRP A 24 3.90 4.27 -19.12
C TRP A 24 3.05 3.67 -17.98
N LEU A 25 1.78 4.07 -17.86
CA LEU A 25 0.94 3.73 -16.71
C LEU A 25 -0.17 2.72 -17.05
N THR A 26 0.16 1.43 -16.95
CA THR A 26 -0.84 0.36 -16.99
C THR A 26 -1.38 0.07 -15.60
N SER A 27 -2.71 0.15 -15.42
CA SER A 27 -3.39 -0.15 -14.14
C SER A 27 -4.06 -1.53 -14.16
N TYR A 28 -3.93 -2.28 -13.06
CA TYR A 28 -4.59 -3.55 -12.80
C TYR A 28 -5.41 -3.47 -11.53
N TYR A 29 -6.49 -4.24 -11.43
CA TYR A 29 -7.34 -4.30 -10.25
C TYR A 29 -7.34 -5.72 -9.71
N LEU A 30 -7.12 -5.86 -8.41
CA LEU A 30 -7.26 -7.13 -7.71
C LEU A 30 -8.74 -7.56 -7.70
N PRO A 31 -9.02 -8.87 -7.61
CA PRO A 31 -10.38 -9.35 -7.39
C PRO A 31 -11.01 -8.72 -6.13
N PRO A 32 -12.35 -8.62 -6.06
CA PRO A 32 -13.01 -8.21 -4.83
C PRO A 32 -12.66 -9.17 -3.68
N TYR A 33 -12.50 -8.60 -2.47
CA TYR A 33 -12.30 -9.36 -1.22
C TYR A 33 -11.05 -10.26 -1.20
N THR A 34 -9.99 -9.90 -1.91
CA THR A 34 -8.67 -10.58 -1.84
C THR A 34 -7.60 -9.70 -1.19
N PRO A 35 -7.72 -9.37 0.12
CA PRO A 35 -6.74 -8.54 0.83
C PRO A 35 -5.36 -9.21 0.92
N ASP A 36 -5.32 -10.54 0.89
CA ASP A 36 -4.13 -11.39 0.83
C ASP A 36 -3.24 -11.13 -0.39
N LEU A 37 -3.82 -10.65 -1.49
CA LEU A 37 -3.08 -10.25 -2.70
C LEU A 37 -2.57 -8.80 -2.66
N ASN A 38 -2.94 -8.03 -1.64
CA ASN A 38 -2.58 -6.61 -1.54
C ASN A 38 -1.38 -6.42 -0.59
N PRO A 39 -0.16 -6.19 -1.09
CA PRO A 39 1.02 -6.06 -0.23
C PRO A 39 0.96 -4.82 0.68
N VAL A 40 0.09 -3.85 0.36
CA VAL A 40 -0.16 -2.69 1.22
C VAL A 40 -0.74 -3.11 2.58
N GLU A 41 -1.48 -4.21 2.67
CA GLU A 41 -1.96 -4.75 3.94
C GLU A 41 -0.80 -5.17 4.86
N GLY A 42 0.21 -5.84 4.30
CA GLY A 42 1.45 -6.19 5.00
C GLY A 42 2.21 -4.95 5.47
N ILE A 43 2.40 -3.97 4.57
CA ILE A 43 3.06 -2.69 4.88
C ILE A 43 2.39 -2.00 6.07
N TRP A 44 1.07 -2.00 6.13
CA TRP A 44 0.34 -1.40 7.25
C TRP A 44 0.32 -2.27 8.52
N SER A 45 0.40 -3.60 8.39
CA SER A 45 0.53 -4.52 9.53
C SER A 45 1.79 -4.23 10.36
N LEU A 46 2.92 -3.94 9.69
CA LEU A 46 4.20 -3.66 10.34
C LEU A 46 4.13 -2.54 11.40
N PRO A 47 3.73 -1.29 11.09
CA PRO A 47 3.65 -0.24 12.09
C PRO A 47 2.53 -0.47 13.09
N ARG A 48 1.40 -1.07 12.70
CA ARG A 48 0.29 -1.35 13.62
C ARG A 48 0.68 -2.34 14.71
N ARG A 49 1.40 -3.41 14.36
CA ARG A 49 1.86 -4.44 15.32
C ARG A 49 3.18 -4.06 16.00
N GLY A 50 3.96 -3.17 15.39
CA GLY A 50 5.23 -2.67 15.91
C GLY A 50 5.09 -1.29 16.58
N TRP A 51 5.60 -0.24 15.92
CA TRP A 51 5.86 1.09 16.51
C TRP A 51 4.62 1.86 16.99
N LEU A 52 3.44 1.51 16.48
CA LEU A 52 2.16 2.10 16.89
C LEU A 52 1.43 1.25 17.93
N SER A 53 1.92 0.04 18.23
CA SER A 53 1.31 -0.82 19.24
C SER A 53 1.42 -0.18 20.63
N ASN A 54 0.35 -0.29 21.42
CA ASN A 54 0.30 0.18 22.82
C ASN A 54 0.61 1.68 23.01
N VAL A 55 0.44 2.51 21.98
CA VAL A 55 0.62 3.96 22.09
C VAL A 55 -0.74 4.64 22.22
N ALA A 56 -0.95 5.38 23.30
CA ALA A 56 -2.06 6.33 23.39
C ALA A 56 -1.68 7.61 22.63
N PHE A 57 -2.45 7.97 21.61
CA PHE A 57 -2.22 9.18 20.83
C PHE A 57 -3.09 10.31 21.34
N SER A 58 -2.47 11.45 21.65
CA SER A 58 -3.14 12.73 21.88
C SER A 58 -2.09 13.82 21.67
N PRO A 59 -2.33 14.85 20.83
CA PRO A 59 -3.46 15.12 19.90
C PRO A 59 -3.30 14.42 18.50
N PRO A 60 -4.22 14.60 17.51
CA PRO A 60 -4.15 13.91 16.20
C PRO A 60 -2.83 14.09 15.44
N GLU A 61 -2.14 15.20 15.64
CA GLU A 61 -0.85 15.50 15.05
C GLU A 61 0.22 14.49 15.52
N HIS A 62 0.11 14.03 16.78
CA HIS A 62 0.99 13.00 17.31
C HIS A 62 0.79 11.67 16.57
N LEU A 63 -0.46 11.29 16.26
CA LEU A 63 -0.76 10.10 15.45
C LEU A 63 -0.14 10.22 14.05
N VAL A 64 -0.38 11.34 13.36
CA VAL A 64 0.15 11.56 12.00
C VAL A 64 1.68 11.51 11.99
N GLN A 65 2.34 12.15 12.97
CA GLN A 65 3.79 12.13 13.08
C GLN A 65 4.33 10.71 13.30
N ARG A 66 3.67 9.92 14.16
CA ARG A 66 4.08 8.55 14.46
C ARG A 66 3.87 7.62 13.26
N ILE A 67 2.75 7.72 12.55
CA ILE A 67 2.50 6.99 11.30
C ILE A 67 3.59 7.34 10.27
N ARG A 68 3.85 8.63 10.03
CA ARG A 68 4.88 9.08 9.08
C ARG A 68 6.26 8.54 9.43
N ARG A 69 6.63 8.52 10.73
CA ARG A 69 7.89 7.95 11.18
C ARG A 69 7.96 6.44 10.96
N GLY A 70 6.88 5.72 11.25
CA GLY A 70 6.79 4.27 11.01
C GLY A 70 6.91 3.92 9.53
N LEU A 71 6.15 4.60 8.66
CA LEU A 71 6.23 4.40 7.21
C LEU A 71 7.60 4.78 6.65
N ARG A 72 8.25 5.84 7.17
CA ARG A 72 9.62 6.21 6.79
C ARG A 72 10.63 5.12 7.18
N HIS A 73 10.43 4.44 8.30
CA HIS A 73 11.29 3.31 8.68
C HIS A 73 11.14 2.14 7.70
N VAL A 74 9.91 1.82 7.29
CA VAL A 74 9.65 0.82 6.24
C VAL A 74 10.28 1.25 4.91
N GLN A 75 10.16 2.52 4.54
CA GLN A 75 10.73 3.07 3.29
C GLN A 75 12.26 2.89 3.19
N TYR A 76 12.99 3.00 4.29
CA TYR A 76 14.46 2.83 4.30
C TYR A 76 14.90 1.36 4.45
N ARG A 77 13.96 0.42 4.47
CA ARG A 77 14.19 -1.01 4.67
C ARG A 77 13.49 -1.80 3.58
N SER A 78 14.14 -1.91 2.42
CA SER A 78 13.59 -2.61 1.27
C SER A 78 13.24 -4.06 1.59
N ASP A 79 14.00 -4.72 2.48
CA ASP A 79 13.72 -6.08 2.98
C ASP A 79 12.30 -6.24 3.54
N LEU A 80 11.77 -5.21 4.20
CA LEU A 80 10.41 -5.23 4.72
C LEU A 80 9.36 -5.10 3.61
N THR A 81 9.65 -4.28 2.59
CA THR A 81 8.75 -4.10 1.44
C THR A 81 8.74 -5.33 0.56
N ASP A 82 9.93 -5.90 0.31
CA ASP A 82 10.12 -7.13 -0.46
C ASP A 82 9.45 -8.31 0.26
N GLY A 83 9.56 -8.39 1.58
CA GLY A 83 8.85 -9.39 2.39
C GLY A 83 7.33 -9.27 2.28
N CYS A 84 6.78 -8.06 2.36
CA CYS A 84 5.33 -7.84 2.19
C CYS A 84 4.85 -8.24 0.79
N LEU A 85 5.66 -8.01 -0.24
CA LEU A 85 5.34 -8.45 -1.59
C LEU A 85 5.47 -9.97 -1.74
N ALA A 86 6.50 -10.58 -1.17
CA ALA A 86 6.74 -12.02 -1.22
C ALA A 86 5.68 -12.84 -0.48
N GLU A 87 5.05 -12.27 0.56
CA GLU A 87 3.89 -12.88 1.23
C GLU A 87 2.63 -12.90 0.37
N THR A 88 2.55 -12.04 -0.64
CA THR A 88 1.47 -12.13 -1.63
C THR A 88 1.82 -13.18 -2.67
N ASP A 89 0.86 -13.98 -3.08
CA ASP A 89 1.01 -14.89 -4.23
C ASP A 89 1.06 -14.13 -5.58
N LEU A 90 1.37 -12.83 -5.55
CA LEU A 90 1.40 -11.95 -6.69
C LEU A 90 2.72 -12.12 -7.45
N CYS A 91 2.70 -12.93 -8.51
CA CYS A 91 3.86 -13.07 -9.39
C CYS A 91 3.98 -11.84 -10.32
N ILE A 92 4.79 -10.85 -9.91
CA ILE A 92 5.15 -9.71 -10.77
C ILE A 92 6.33 -10.11 -11.65
N ARG A 93 6.08 -10.37 -12.94
CA ARG A 93 7.16 -10.46 -13.93
C ARG A 93 7.51 -9.06 -14.41
N LEU A 94 8.73 -8.63 -14.12
CA LEU A 94 9.28 -7.42 -14.73
C LEU A 94 9.57 -7.74 -16.20
N THR A 95 8.79 -7.13 -17.11
CA THR A 95 9.05 -7.11 -18.56
C THR A 95 10.09 -6.06 -18.91
#